data_AF-A0A7H4P4E0-F1
#
_entry.id   AF-A0A7H4P4E0-F1
#
_cell.length_a   1.000
_cell.length_b   1.000
_cell.length_c   1.000
_cell.angle_alpha   90.00
_cell.angle_beta   90.00
_cell.angle_gamma   90.00
#
_symmetry.space_group_name_H-M   'P 1'
#
loop_
_entity.id
_entity.type
_entity.pdbx_description
1 polymer ?
#
loop_
_entity_poly.entity_id
_entity_poly.type
_entity_poly.pdbx_seq_one_letter_code
_entity_poly.pdbx_strand_id
1 'polypeptide(L)'
;MPFFLVTMASQNAPGFATLQASGYRVPVSPLIVATGGLALLLSPFGVYSICIAAITAAICQSPEAHPDPQKRWLAAAAAGVFYLLAGIFGGSITSLMSALPMAWIQMLAGLALLGTISGSLFQALNQESERDAAVVTFLVTASGVTLGGVGSAFWGLVLGGVSYVLLSTLRRA
;
A
#
# COMPACT_ATOMS: atom_id res chain seq x y z
N MET A 1 -1.82 9.11 15.34
CA MET A 1 -3.17 8.52 15.15
C MET A 1 -3.58 8.49 13.66
N PRO A 2 -3.69 9.62 12.92
CA PRO A 2 -4.08 9.57 11.49
C PRO A 2 -3.12 8.77 10.60
N PHE A 3 -1.82 9.02 10.70
CA PHE A 3 -0.81 8.26 9.94
C PHE A 3 -0.83 6.76 10.26
N PHE A 4 -1.08 6.39 11.52
CA PHE A 4 -1.20 4.98 11.89
C PHE A 4 -2.39 4.32 11.20
N LEU A 5 -3.57 4.97 11.20
CA LEU A 5 -4.76 4.45 10.52
C LEU A 5 -4.55 4.35 9.02
N VAL A 6 -3.95 5.38 8.40
CA VAL A 6 -3.62 5.38 6.97
C VAL A 6 -2.66 4.23 6.66
N THR A 7 -1.55 4.12 7.39
CA THR A 7 -0.57 3.03 7.20
C THR A 7 -1.19 1.65 7.38
N MET A 8 -2.04 1.47 8.38
CA MET A 8 -2.71 0.19 8.62
C MET A 8 -3.66 -0.16 7.48
N ALA A 9 -4.44 0.81 6.99
CA ALA A 9 -5.41 0.60 5.93
C ALA A 9 -4.80 0.48 4.53
N SER A 10 -3.78 1.29 4.20
CA SER A 10 -3.22 1.36 2.84
C SER A 10 -2.04 0.41 2.63
N GLN A 11 -1.23 0.15 3.66
CA GLN A 11 0.01 -0.59 3.52
C GLN A 11 -0.08 -1.95 4.20
N ASN A 12 -0.38 -2.00 5.50
CA ASN A 12 -0.33 -3.26 6.25
C ASN A 12 -1.46 -4.22 5.85
N ALA A 13 -2.73 -3.78 5.82
CA ALA A 13 -3.83 -4.66 5.47
C ALA A 13 -3.73 -5.23 4.04
N PRO A 14 -3.48 -4.42 2.98
CA PRO A 14 -3.23 -4.94 1.64
C PRO A 14 -1.97 -5.80 1.56
N GLY A 15 -0.90 -5.44 2.28
CA GLY A 15 0.33 -6.21 2.36
C GLY A 15 0.13 -7.61 2.97
N PHE A 16 -0.71 -7.73 4.00
CA PHE A 16 -1.09 -9.02 4.56
C PHE A 16 -1.98 -9.83 3.62
N ALA A 17 -2.92 -9.16 2.94
CA ALA A 17 -3.78 -9.82 1.96
C ALA A 17 -2.96 -10.36 0.78
N THR A 18 -1.97 -9.62 0.29
CA THR A 18 -1.08 -10.06 -0.79
C THR A 18 -0.19 -11.22 -0.34
N LEU A 19 0.40 -11.15 0.86
CA LEU A 19 1.15 -12.27 1.45
C LEU A 19 0.33 -13.56 1.53
N GLN A 20 -0.91 -13.47 2.03
CA GLN A 20 -1.80 -14.64 2.07
C GLN A 20 -2.20 -15.15 0.68
N ALA A 21 -2.49 -14.24 -0.26
CA ALA A 21 -2.82 -14.61 -1.64
C ALA A 21 -1.64 -15.29 -2.36
N SER A 22 -0.41 -14.93 -2.02
CA SER A 22 0.82 -15.58 -2.50
C SER A 22 1.20 -16.85 -1.72
N GLY A 23 0.37 -17.30 -0.77
CA GLY A 23 0.57 -18.54 -0.01
C GLY A 23 1.43 -18.39 1.26
N TYR A 24 1.86 -17.17 1.61
CA TYR A 24 2.63 -16.90 2.82
C TYR A 24 1.71 -16.62 4.01
N ARG A 25 1.61 -17.58 4.94
CA ARG A 25 0.92 -17.38 6.23
C ARG A 25 1.87 -16.74 7.24
N VAL A 26 1.70 -15.43 7.45
CA VAL A 26 2.50 -14.67 8.43
C VAL A 26 1.69 -14.38 9.70
N PRO A 27 2.31 -14.45 10.89
CA PRO A 27 1.64 -14.05 12.12
C PRO A 27 1.60 -12.52 12.19
N VAL A 28 0.40 -11.95 12.03
CA VAL A 28 0.17 -10.50 11.92
C VAL A 28 0.66 -9.73 13.17
N SER A 29 0.29 -10.18 14.38
CA SER A 29 0.63 -9.44 15.61
C SER A 29 2.13 -9.32 15.86
N PRO A 30 2.94 -10.40 15.77
CA PRO A 30 4.40 -10.29 15.86
C PRO A 30 5.02 -9.34 14.83
N LEU A 31 4.50 -9.34 13.59
CA LEU A 31 5.02 -8.50 12.51
C LEU A 31 4.74 -7.00 12.77
N ILE A 32 3.55 -6.67 13.27
CA ILE A 32 3.20 -5.31 13.69
C ILE A 32 4.04 -4.88 14.89
N VAL A 33 4.23 -5.75 15.89
CA VAL A 33 5.05 -5.44 17.06
C VAL A 33 6.52 -5.20 16.66
N ALA A 34 7.07 -6.02 15.77
CA ALA A 34 8.44 -5.86 15.30
C ALA A 34 8.63 -4.55 14.51
N THR A 35 7.73 -4.26 13.57
CA THR A 35 7.78 -3.02 12.77
C THR A 35 7.56 -1.77 13.62
N GLY A 36 6.63 -1.81 14.58
CA GLY A 36 6.41 -0.74 15.55
C GLY A 36 7.61 -0.53 16.49
N GLY A 37 8.20 -1.61 17.00
CA GLY A 37 9.40 -1.56 17.82
C GLY A 37 10.59 -0.97 17.07
N LEU A 38 10.78 -1.34 15.80
CA LEU A 38 11.82 -0.77 14.95
C LEU A 38 11.56 0.72 14.67
N ALA A 39 10.30 1.12 14.44
CA ALA A 39 9.95 2.53 14.26
C ALA A 39 10.24 3.34 15.52
N LEU A 40 9.94 2.81 16.71
CA LEU A 40 10.27 3.44 17.99
C LEU A 40 11.79 3.58 18.17
N LEU A 41 12.55 2.51 17.90
CA LEU A 41 14.01 2.52 17.99
C LEU A 41 14.62 3.58 17.07
N LEU A 42 14.09 3.71 15.85
CA LEU A 42 14.61 4.62 14.83
C LEU A 42 13.99 6.03 14.90
N SER A 43 13.04 6.27 15.81
CA SER A 43 12.38 7.58 15.95
C SER A 43 13.32 8.75 16.24
N PRO A 44 14.42 8.61 17.03
CA PRO A 44 15.38 9.70 17.22
C PRO A 44 16.12 10.09 15.93
N PHE A 45 16.13 9.21 14.92
CA PHE A 45 16.74 9.43 13.61
C PHE A 45 15.72 9.97 12.59
N GLY A 46 14.53 10.36 13.03
CA GLY A 46 13.48 10.93 12.17
C GLY A 46 12.54 9.91 11.54
N VAL A 47 12.64 8.62 11.89
CA VAL A 47 11.68 7.60 11.42
C VAL A 47 10.37 7.75 12.18
N TYR A 48 9.30 8.10 11.48
CA TYR A 48 7.97 8.29 12.09
C TYR A 48 7.02 7.10 11.87
N SER A 49 7.33 6.18 10.95
CA SER A 49 6.52 5.01 10.63
C SER A 49 7.33 3.94 9.90
N ILE A 50 7.06 2.67 10.20
CA ILE A 50 7.54 1.49 9.45
C ILE A 50 6.35 0.59 9.17
N CYS A 51 6.24 0.07 7.96
CA CYS A 51 5.10 -0.73 7.51
C CYS A 51 5.49 -1.70 6.40
N ILE A 52 4.56 -2.57 6.02
CA ILE A 52 4.70 -3.43 4.86
C ILE A 52 4.57 -2.58 3.59
N ALA A 53 5.61 -2.55 2.76
CA ALA A 53 5.51 -1.94 1.43
C ALA A 53 4.69 -2.85 0.50
N ALA A 54 3.37 -2.81 0.56
CA ALA A 54 2.47 -3.78 -0.09
C ALA A 54 2.76 -4.00 -1.58
N ILE A 55 3.04 -2.93 -2.32
CA ILE A 55 3.36 -2.97 -3.75
C ILE A 55 4.70 -3.67 -3.99
N THR A 56 5.77 -3.19 -3.35
CA THR A 56 7.09 -3.80 -3.45
C THR A 56 7.06 -5.25 -3.00
N ALA A 57 6.32 -5.55 -1.94
CA ALA A 57 6.13 -6.90 -1.45
C ALA A 57 5.45 -7.79 -2.51
N ALA A 58 4.40 -7.32 -3.19
CA ALA A 58 3.75 -8.08 -4.26
C ALA A 58 4.73 -8.39 -5.41
N ILE A 59 5.58 -7.43 -5.79
CA ILE A 59 6.63 -7.63 -6.80
C ILE A 59 7.65 -8.68 -6.32
N CYS A 60 8.17 -8.55 -5.10
CA CYS A 60 9.15 -9.50 -4.55
C CYS A 60 8.57 -10.91 -4.36
N GLN A 61 7.25 -11.05 -4.23
CA GLN A 61 6.56 -12.34 -4.11
C GLN A 61 6.20 -12.97 -5.46
N SER A 62 6.39 -12.26 -6.58
CA SER A 62 6.13 -12.76 -7.93
C SER A 62 6.93 -14.04 -8.22
N PRO A 63 6.38 -15.00 -9.00
CA PRO A 63 7.14 -16.12 -9.55
C PRO A 63 8.38 -15.70 -10.35
N GLU A 64 8.38 -14.49 -10.91
CA GLU A 64 9.51 -13.91 -11.63
C GLU A 64 10.69 -13.57 -10.72
N ALA A 65 10.44 -13.30 -9.42
CA ALA A 65 11.48 -12.95 -8.47
C ALA A 65 12.38 -14.15 -8.13
N HIS A 66 11.78 -15.33 -7.98
CA HIS A 66 12.49 -16.60 -7.85
C HIS A 66 11.53 -17.79 -8.07
N PRO A 67 11.95 -18.86 -8.79
CA PRO A 67 11.12 -20.05 -9.00
C PRO A 67 10.67 -20.71 -7.69
N ASP A 68 11.60 -20.89 -6.75
CA ASP A 68 11.34 -21.39 -5.40
C ASP A 68 10.72 -20.30 -4.49
N PRO A 69 9.46 -20.48 -4.02
CA PRO A 69 8.80 -19.53 -3.13
C PRO A 69 9.53 -19.29 -1.81
N GLN A 70 10.29 -20.27 -1.29
CA GLN A 70 11.02 -20.10 -0.03
C GLN A 70 12.26 -19.20 -0.15
N LYS A 71 12.66 -18.84 -1.38
CA LYS A 71 13.82 -18.00 -1.65
C LYS A 71 13.46 -16.60 -2.15
N ARG A 72 12.18 -16.30 -2.35
CA ARG A 72 11.71 -14.99 -2.83
C ARG A 72 12.03 -13.82 -1.88
N TRP A 73 12.28 -14.10 -0.60
CA TRP A 73 12.76 -13.09 0.35
C TRP A 73 14.09 -12.45 -0.06
N LEU A 74 14.90 -13.11 -0.90
CA LEU A 74 16.13 -12.55 -1.44
C LEU A 74 15.85 -11.30 -2.29
N ALA A 75 14.73 -11.28 -3.03
CA ALA A 75 14.33 -10.09 -3.79
C ALA A 75 13.97 -8.92 -2.85
N ALA A 76 13.29 -9.21 -1.73
CA ALA A 76 12.99 -8.20 -0.72
C ALA A 76 14.27 -7.71 0.00
N ALA A 77 15.22 -8.60 0.28
CA ALA A 77 16.51 -8.24 0.86
C ALA A 77 17.33 -7.35 -0.09
N ALA A 78 17.41 -7.72 -1.37
CA ALA A 78 18.05 -6.91 -2.40
C ALA A 78 17.41 -5.52 -2.52
N ALA A 79 16.07 -5.45 -2.58
CA ALA A 79 15.33 -4.19 -2.58
C ALA A 79 15.67 -3.33 -1.34
N GLY A 80 15.75 -3.95 -0.16
CA GLY A 80 16.17 -3.29 1.07
C GLY A 80 17.58 -2.69 0.99
N VAL A 81 18.56 -3.44 0.45
CA VAL A 81 19.92 -2.94 0.22
C VAL A 81 19.92 -1.75 -0.73
N PHE A 82 19.19 -1.82 -1.86
CA PHE A 82 19.09 -0.70 -2.79
C PHE A 82 18.39 0.52 -2.18
N TYR A 83 17.38 0.33 -1.33
CA TYR A 83 16.74 1.43 -0.60
C TYR A 83 17.68 2.08 0.41
N LEU A 84 18.53 1.29 1.10
CA LEU A 84 19.54 1.85 2.00
C LEU A 84 20.60 2.65 1.21
N LEU A 85 21.06 2.14 0.08
CA LEU A 85 21.97 2.87 -0.81
C LEU A 85 21.31 4.17 -1.30
N ALA A 86 20.07 4.12 -1.77
CA ALA A 86 19.32 5.31 -2.17
C ALA A 86 19.17 6.31 -1.00
N GLY A 87 18.95 5.81 0.23
CA GLY A 87 18.89 6.61 1.45
C GLY A 87 20.19 7.37 1.72
N ILE A 88 21.36 6.73 1.53
CA ILE A 88 22.67 7.38 1.65
C ILE A 88 22.80 8.52 0.63
N PHE A 89 22.29 8.33 -0.60
CA PHE A 89 22.26 9.36 -1.64
C PHE A 89 21.02 10.26 -1.60
N GLY A 90 20.24 10.24 -0.51
CA GLY A 90 18.94 10.92 -0.42
C GLY A 90 19.02 12.43 -0.70
N GLY A 91 20.09 13.09 -0.23
CA GLY A 91 20.34 14.51 -0.53
C GLY A 91 20.56 14.78 -2.02
N SER A 92 21.37 13.95 -2.68
CA SER A 92 21.62 14.04 -4.12
C SER A 92 20.36 13.75 -4.95
N ILE A 93 19.58 12.74 -4.55
CA ILE A 93 18.30 12.41 -5.20
C ILE A 93 17.33 13.60 -5.06
N THR A 94 17.23 14.19 -3.86
CA THR A 94 16.36 15.34 -3.61
C THR A 94 16.79 16.55 -4.45
N SER A 95 18.09 16.81 -4.55
CA SER A 95 18.64 17.87 -5.41
C SER A 95 18.27 17.66 -6.87
N LEU A 96 18.47 16.44 -7.40
CA LEU A 96 18.09 16.09 -8.76
C LEU A 96 16.58 16.27 -9.01
N MET A 97 15.74 15.80 -8.08
CA MET A 97 14.29 15.98 -8.19
C MET A 97 13.90 17.45 -8.18
N SER A 98 14.55 18.30 -7.39
CA SER A 98 14.29 19.75 -7.37
C SER A 98 14.70 20.49 -8.64
N ALA A 99 15.61 19.90 -9.43
CA ALA A 99 16.02 20.44 -10.73
C ALA A 99 15.04 20.08 -11.87
N LEU A 100 14.14 19.11 -11.66
CA LEU A 100 13.15 18.70 -12.65
C LEU A 100 11.89 19.58 -12.57
N PRO A 101 11.24 19.90 -13.71
CA PRO A 101 9.94 20.54 -13.68
C PRO A 101 8.90 19.63 -12.99
N MET A 102 8.01 20.22 -12.20
CA MET A 102 7.02 19.46 -11.42
C MET A 102 6.19 18.47 -12.27
N ALA A 103 5.86 18.85 -13.51
CA ALA A 103 5.12 18.01 -14.45
C ALA A 103 5.83 16.67 -14.76
N TRP A 104 7.17 16.65 -14.81
CA TRP A 104 7.95 15.44 -15.06
C TRP A 104 7.92 14.50 -13.86
N ILE A 105 8.00 15.05 -12.65
CA ILE A 105 7.89 14.28 -11.40
C ILE A 105 6.50 13.64 -11.31
N GLN A 106 5.44 14.40 -11.61
CA GLN A 106 4.07 13.88 -11.61
C GLN A 106 3.87 12.79 -12.67
N MET A 107 4.43 12.96 -13.86
CA MET A 107 4.37 11.96 -14.93
C MET A 107 5.08 10.66 -14.52
N LEU A 108 6.30 10.74 -14.01
CA LEU A 108 7.06 9.58 -13.54
C LEU A 108 6.32 8.86 -12.40
N ALA A 109 5.78 9.62 -11.43
CA ALA A 109 4.99 9.06 -10.35
C ALA A 109 3.73 8.35 -10.86
N GLY A 110 3.01 8.96 -11.82
CA GLY A 110 1.83 8.36 -12.44
C GLY A 110 2.15 7.07 -13.18
N LEU A 111 3.19 7.07 -14.02
CA LEU A 111 3.63 5.89 -14.77
C LEU A 111 4.08 4.75 -13.85
N ALA A 112 4.80 5.07 -12.77
CA ALA A 112 5.23 4.09 -11.78
C ALA A 112 4.03 3.42 -11.06
N LEU A 113 2.90 4.13 -10.93
CA LEU A 113 1.70 3.63 -10.25
C LEU A 113 0.70 2.93 -11.19
N LEU A 114 0.84 3.04 -12.52
CA LEU A 114 -0.10 2.44 -13.48
C LEU A 114 -0.29 0.93 -13.28
N GLY A 115 0.82 0.20 -13.13
CA GLY A 115 0.79 -1.25 -12.92
C GLY A 115 0.08 -1.63 -11.63
N THR A 116 0.36 -0.89 -10.54
CA THR A 116 -0.30 -1.08 -9.26
C THR A 116 -1.80 -0.80 -9.34
N ILE A 117 -2.19 0.33 -9.92
CA ILE A 117 -3.61 0.71 -10.08
C ILE A 117 -4.35 -0.37 -10.87
N SER A 118 -3.77 -0.83 -11.99
CA SER A 118 -4.35 -1.90 -12.82
C SER A 118 -4.56 -3.19 -12.02
N GLY A 119 -3.52 -3.66 -11.32
CA GLY A 119 -3.60 -4.89 -10.52
C GLY A 119 -4.58 -4.79 -9.35
N SER A 120 -4.58 -3.66 -8.62
CA SER A 120 -5.51 -3.42 -7.51
C SER A 120 -6.95 -3.33 -7.99
N LEU A 121 -7.21 -2.68 -9.13
CA LEU A 121 -8.56 -2.56 -9.68
C LEU A 121 -9.07 -3.91 -10.20
N PHE A 122 -8.22 -4.69 -10.86
CA PHE A 122 -8.54 -6.06 -11.26
C PHE A 122 -8.94 -6.91 -10.05
N GLN A 123 -8.15 -6.88 -8.98
CA GLN A 123 -8.43 -7.65 -7.77
C GLN A 123 -9.72 -7.17 -7.07
N ALA A 124 -9.90 -5.86 -6.93
CA ALA A 124 -11.05 -5.27 -6.25
C ALA A 124 -12.38 -5.55 -6.98
N LEU A 125 -12.35 -5.65 -8.31
CA LEU A 125 -13.53 -5.94 -9.12
C LEU A 125 -13.72 -7.43 -9.42
N ASN A 126 -12.83 -8.31 -8.94
CA ASN A 126 -12.90 -9.73 -9.28
C ASN A 126 -14.15 -10.40 -8.68
N GLN A 127 -14.48 -10.06 -7.43
CA GLN A 127 -15.60 -10.66 -6.70
C GLN A 127 -16.92 -9.94 -7.04
N GLU A 128 -17.80 -10.60 -7.79
CA GLU A 128 -19.05 -10.00 -8.30
C GLU A 128 -19.99 -9.47 -7.21
N SER A 129 -20.01 -10.09 -6.03
CA SER A 129 -20.80 -9.65 -4.89
C SER A 129 -20.33 -8.34 -4.26
N GLU A 130 -19.10 -7.92 -4.52
CA GLU A 130 -18.44 -6.79 -3.84
C GLU A 130 -18.13 -5.62 -4.79
N ARG A 131 -18.32 -5.81 -6.10
CA ARG A 131 -17.98 -4.84 -7.16
C ARG A 131 -18.55 -3.45 -6.92
N ASP A 132 -19.83 -3.36 -6.59
CA ASP A 132 -20.51 -2.07 -6.39
C ASP A 132 -19.85 -1.28 -5.25
N ALA A 133 -19.54 -1.96 -4.14
CA ALA A 133 -18.85 -1.35 -3.00
C ALA A 133 -17.40 -0.95 -3.34
N ALA A 134 -16.68 -1.76 -4.11
CA ALA A 134 -15.35 -1.44 -4.60
C ALA A 134 -15.35 -0.20 -5.51
N VAL A 135 -16.33 -0.09 -6.43
CA VAL A 135 -16.49 1.09 -7.30
C VAL A 135 -16.80 2.34 -6.49
N VAL A 136 -17.71 2.27 -5.52
CA VAL A 136 -18.00 3.41 -4.62
C VAL A 136 -16.75 3.84 -3.86
N THR A 137 -16.00 2.89 -3.31
CA THR A 137 -14.73 3.16 -2.60
C THR A 137 -13.74 3.90 -3.50
N PHE A 138 -13.57 3.42 -4.74
CA PHE A 138 -12.66 4.01 -5.72
C PHE A 138 -13.08 5.42 -6.12
N LEU A 139 -14.35 5.61 -6.52
CA LEU A 139 -14.85 6.90 -7.00
C LEU A 139 -14.79 7.98 -5.91
N VAL A 140 -15.18 7.65 -4.68
CA VAL A 140 -15.09 8.59 -3.55
C VAL A 140 -13.63 8.93 -3.27
N THR A 141 -12.73 7.94 -3.25
CA THR A 141 -11.30 8.19 -3.02
C THR A 141 -10.70 9.09 -4.11
N ALA A 142 -11.02 8.82 -5.38
CA ALA A 142 -10.53 9.54 -6.55
C ALA A 142 -11.13 10.96 -6.68
N SER A 143 -12.28 11.23 -6.05
CA SER A 143 -12.97 12.52 -6.17
C SER A 143 -12.21 13.72 -5.59
N GLY A 144 -11.24 13.48 -4.68
CA GLY A 144 -10.54 14.55 -3.96
C GLY A 144 -11.42 15.31 -2.94
N VAL A 145 -12.67 14.88 -2.72
CA VAL A 145 -13.60 15.50 -1.78
C VAL A 145 -13.03 15.52 -0.36
N THR A 146 -13.14 16.65 0.32
CA THR A 146 -12.77 16.82 1.72
C THR A 146 -14.01 17.22 2.52
N LEU A 147 -14.41 16.40 3.50
CA LEU A 147 -15.57 16.66 4.36
C LEU A 147 -15.09 16.72 5.81
N GLY A 148 -15.49 17.76 6.54
CA GLY A 148 -15.12 17.93 7.95
C GLY A 148 -13.60 18.02 8.18
N GLY A 149 -12.83 18.49 7.19
CA GLY A 149 -11.36 18.55 7.26
C GLY A 149 -10.66 17.20 7.02
N VAL A 150 -11.40 16.14 6.71
CA VAL A 150 -10.86 14.81 6.43
C VAL A 150 -10.94 14.53 4.93
N GLY A 151 -9.81 14.11 4.34
CA GLY A 151 -9.67 13.88 2.91
C GLY A 151 -10.42 12.65 2.38
N SER A 152 -10.53 12.57 1.06
CA SER A 152 -11.35 11.61 0.32
C SER A 152 -11.00 10.15 0.59
N ALA A 153 -9.73 9.83 0.84
CA ALA A 153 -9.28 8.45 1.09
C ALA A 153 -9.96 7.82 2.32
N PHE A 154 -10.18 8.60 3.38
CA PHE A 154 -10.92 8.13 4.56
C PHE A 154 -12.39 7.91 4.22
N TRP A 155 -13.02 8.90 3.57
CA TRP A 155 -14.43 8.81 3.19
C TRP A 155 -14.71 7.70 2.19
N GLY A 156 -13.75 7.38 1.31
CA GLY A 156 -13.82 6.25 0.40
C GLY A 156 -13.93 4.92 1.15
N LEU A 157 -13.11 4.71 2.18
CA LEU A 157 -13.21 3.52 3.02
C LEU A 157 -14.52 3.47 3.80
N VAL A 158 -14.98 4.59 4.37
CA VAL A 158 -16.24 4.65 5.12
C VAL A 158 -17.44 4.34 4.22
N LEU A 159 -17.60 5.08 3.12
CA LEU A 159 -18.73 4.92 2.22
C LEU A 159 -18.67 3.59 1.46
N GLY A 160 -17.47 3.12 1.12
CA GLY A 160 -17.23 1.79 0.58
C GLY A 160 -17.65 0.68 1.53
N GLY A 161 -17.23 0.75 2.79
CA GLY A 161 -17.59 -0.22 3.82
C GLY A 161 -19.09 -0.22 4.15
N VAL A 162 -19.72 0.96 4.22
CA VAL A 162 -21.17 1.08 4.38
C VAL A 162 -21.90 0.45 3.20
N SER A 163 -21.46 0.73 1.97
CA SER A 163 -22.03 0.14 0.75
C SER A 163 -21.89 -1.37 0.75
N TYR A 164 -20.72 -1.89 1.17
CA TYR A 164 -20.48 -3.32 1.30
C TYR A 164 -21.46 -3.99 2.26
N VAL A 165 -21.65 -3.42 3.46
CA VAL A 165 -22.57 -3.95 4.47
C VAL A 165 -24.02 -3.90 3.98
N LEU A 166 -24.47 -2.77 3.43
CA LEU A 166 -25.84 -2.62 2.93
C LEU A 166 -26.14 -3.58 1.78
N LEU A 167 -25.26 -3.68 0.78
CA LEU A 167 -25.50 -4.52 -0.39
C LEU A 167 -25.36 -6.01 -0.06
N SER A 168 -24.46 -6.38 0.85
CA SER A 168 -24.31 -7.77 1.29
C SER A 168 -25.48 -8.26 2.16
N THR A 169 -26.04 -7.37 3.00
CA THR A 169 -27.22 -7.70 3.82
C THR A 169 -28.49 -7.80 2.97
N LEU A 170 -28.69 -6.89 2.01
CA LEU A 170 -29.85 -6.91 1.10
C LEU A 170 -29.86 -8.11 0.16
N ARG A 171 -28.70 -8.62 -0.27
CA ARG A 171 -28.62 -9.84 -1.10
C ARG A 171 -28.84 -11.14 -0.31
N ARG A 172 -28.78 -11.09 1.03
CA ARG A 172 -29.01 -12.25 1.91
C ARG A 172 -30.46 -12.34 2.41
N ALA A 173 -31.24 -11.28 2.29
CA ALA A 173 -32.67 -11.21 2.62
C ALA A 173 -33.54 -11.60 1.41
#